data_AF-A0A7X6X152-F1
#
_entry.id   AF-A0A7X6X152-F1
#
_cell.length_a   1.000
_cell.length_b   1.000
_cell.length_c   1.000
_cell.angle_alpha   90.00
_cell.angle_beta   90.00
_cell.angle_gamma   90.00
#
_symmetry.space_group_name_H-M   'P 1'
#
loop_
_entity.id
_entity.type
_entity.pdbx_description
1 polymer ?
#
loop_
_entity_poly.entity_id
_entity_poly.type
_entity_poly.pdbx_seq_one_letter_code
_entity_poly.pdbx_strand_id
1 'polypeptide(L)'
;MKLKEIYRLAIEQGIKHDPRGQEKVKELLQKIKEKFEELKEEEKADFDLEQLENPYSDTRILCGDEELEVKRILAGIDIEVGEILLADRLGGFDLVLAHHPEGKALAALAEVMHLQEDLLEKYGVPINVAEGILSARITEVKRSLLPLNHEKVVDAARLLNLALMCVHTPADNMVSSFLDNLFTEEKPRTVGDLVKILKKIPECAHAVQLNNGPEVISGNKERRCGKIFVDMTGGASGSEDA
;
A
#
# COMPACT_ATOMS: atom_id res chain seq x y z
N MET A 1 18.94 13.26 1.01
CA MET A 1 17.79 13.42 1.93
C MET A 1 18.03 12.49 3.10
N LYS A 2 17.57 12.85 4.29
CA LYS A 2 17.59 11.95 5.45
C LYS A 2 16.53 10.86 5.30
N LEU A 3 16.75 9.70 5.91
CA LEU A 3 15.78 8.59 5.88
C LEU A 3 14.37 9.04 6.30
N LYS A 4 14.27 9.78 7.41
CA LYS A 4 12.99 10.35 7.87
C LYS A 4 12.32 11.31 6.89
N GLU A 5 13.09 12.03 6.08
CA GLU A 5 12.55 12.97 5.08
C GLU A 5 11.94 12.21 3.90
N ILE A 6 12.57 11.09 3.49
CA ILE A 6 12.03 10.21 2.46
C ILE A 6 10.72 9.57 2.97
N TYR A 7 10.74 9.10 4.22
CA TYR A 7 9.56 8.51 4.85
C TYR A 7 8.38 9.49 4.93
N ARG A 8 8.62 10.71 5.42
CA ARG A 8 7.59 11.77 5.47
C ARG A 8 7.07 12.14 4.09
N LEU A 9 7.97 12.25 3.10
CA LEU A 9 7.56 12.52 1.73
C LEU A 9 6.63 11.42 1.19
N ALA A 10 6.92 10.15 1.47
CA ALA A 10 6.06 9.04 1.06
C ALA A 10 4.66 9.16 1.68
N ILE A 11 4.56 9.43 2.98
CA ILE A 11 3.27 9.64 3.67
C ILE A 11 2.53 10.84 3.07
N GLU A 12 3.21 11.98 2.90
CA GLU A 12 2.62 13.20 2.32
C GLU A 12 2.07 12.95 0.91
N GLN A 13 2.81 12.25 0.05
CA GLN A 13 2.32 11.89 -1.29
C GLN A 13 1.17 10.89 -1.23
N GLY A 14 1.20 9.94 -0.30
CA GLY A 14 0.12 8.99 -0.06
C GLY A 14 -1.18 9.68 0.32
N ILE A 15 -1.14 10.62 1.27
CA ILE A 15 -2.30 11.42 1.71
C ILE A 15 -2.80 12.29 0.56
N LYS A 16 -1.89 12.91 -0.19
CA LYS A 16 -2.24 13.79 -1.31
C LYS A 16 -3.03 13.06 -2.41
N HIS A 17 -2.66 11.80 -2.69
CA HIS A 17 -3.28 10.98 -3.75
C HIS A 17 -4.26 9.93 -3.21
N ASP A 18 -4.60 9.99 -1.92
CA ASP A 18 -5.51 9.04 -1.32
C ASP A 18 -6.88 9.11 -2.01
N PRO A 19 -7.42 8.00 -2.55
CA PRO A 19 -8.66 8.03 -3.32
C PRO A 19 -9.90 8.35 -2.47
N ARG A 20 -9.80 8.29 -1.14
CA ARG A 20 -10.82 8.78 -0.21
C ARG A 20 -10.86 10.30 -0.10
N GLY A 21 -9.75 10.96 -0.46
CA GLY A 21 -9.56 12.40 -0.34
C GLY A 21 -8.92 12.83 0.99
N GLN A 22 -8.15 13.92 0.95
CA GLN A 22 -7.35 14.40 2.09
C GLN A 22 -8.18 14.69 3.34
N GLU A 23 -9.41 15.21 3.19
CA GLU A 23 -10.26 15.53 4.33
C GLU A 23 -10.70 14.28 5.09
N LYS A 24 -11.07 13.20 4.39
CA LYS A 24 -11.41 11.91 5.01
C LYS A 24 -10.21 11.31 5.75
N VAL A 25 -9.01 11.45 5.20
CA VAL A 25 -7.77 11.00 5.87
C VAL A 25 -7.46 11.82 7.13
N LYS A 26 -7.68 13.13 7.10
CA LYS A 26 -7.54 13.99 8.29
C LYS A 26 -8.55 13.62 9.38
N GLU A 27 -9.80 13.36 9.00
CA GLU A 27 -10.83 12.89 9.94
C GLU A 27 -10.45 11.56 10.57
N LEU A 28 -9.89 10.62 9.80
CA LEU A 28 -9.37 9.35 10.32
C LEU A 28 -8.26 9.57 11.36
N LEU A 29 -7.25 10.38 11.04
CA LEU A 29 -6.15 10.70 11.95
C LEU A 29 -6.65 11.38 13.23
N GLN A 30 -7.62 12.28 13.12
CA GLN A 30 -8.23 12.93 14.28
C GLN A 30 -8.93 11.92 15.20
N LYS A 31 -9.71 10.98 14.63
CA LYS A 31 -10.34 9.90 15.40
C LYS A 31 -9.33 8.98 16.07
N ILE A 32 -8.20 8.70 15.44
CA ILE A 32 -7.12 7.89 16.05
C ILE A 32 -6.52 8.63 17.25
N LYS A 33 -6.30 9.95 17.14
CA LYS A 33 -5.81 10.78 18.26
C LYS A 33 -6.78 10.81 19.43
N GLU A 34 -8.07 11.02 19.16
CA GLU A 34 -9.12 11.00 20.19
C GLU A 34 -9.16 9.64 20.91
N LYS A 35 -9.12 8.53 20.16
CA LYS A 35 -9.04 7.18 20.74
C LYS A 35 -7.80 7.01 21.62
N PHE A 36 -6.63 7.48 21.17
CA PHE A 36 -5.40 7.41 21.94
C PHE A 36 -5.47 8.19 23.26
N GLU A 37 -6.11 9.36 23.27
CA GLU A 37 -6.31 10.17 24.47
C GLU A 37 -7.22 9.48 25.50
N GLU A 38 -8.21 8.71 25.03
CA GLU A 38 -9.14 7.94 25.86
C GLU A 38 -8.55 6.63 26.41
N LEU A 39 -7.43 6.14 25.87
CA LEU A 39 -6.78 4.93 26.34
C LEU A 39 -6.29 5.07 27.78
N LYS A 40 -6.33 3.97 28.53
CA LYS A 40 -5.66 3.90 29.83
C LYS A 40 -4.14 3.89 29.65
N GLU A 41 -3.39 4.30 30.66
CA GLU A 41 -1.92 4.34 30.61
C GLU A 41 -1.29 2.99 30.25
N GLU A 42 -1.89 1.87 30.69
CA GLU A 42 -1.44 0.52 30.31
C GLU A 42 -1.62 0.26 28.81
N GLU A 43 -2.72 0.71 28.21
CA GLU A 43 -3.03 0.51 26.78
C GLU A 43 -2.21 1.47 25.90
N LYS A 44 -1.88 2.66 26.40
CA LYS A 44 -1.00 3.61 25.70
C LYS A 44 0.42 3.07 25.53
N ALA A 45 0.89 2.21 26.43
CA ALA A 45 2.22 1.61 26.34
C ALA A 45 2.35 0.65 25.14
N ASP A 46 1.24 0.01 24.74
CA ASP A 46 1.19 -0.93 23.61
C ASP A 46 0.78 -0.26 22.29
N PHE A 47 0.44 1.03 22.31
CA PHE A 47 -0.05 1.76 21.15
C PHE A 47 1.08 2.13 20.18
N ASP A 48 0.87 1.89 18.89
CA ASP A 48 1.77 2.34 17.82
C ASP A 48 1.62 3.84 17.58
N LEU A 49 2.46 4.65 18.24
CA LEU A 49 2.45 6.11 18.15
C LEU A 49 2.57 6.65 16.72
N GLU A 50 3.15 5.87 15.80
CA GLU A 50 3.29 6.25 14.39
C GLU A 50 1.92 6.42 13.71
N GLN A 51 0.87 5.74 14.20
CA GLN A 51 -0.50 5.88 13.69
C GLN A 51 -1.11 7.27 13.94
N LEU A 52 -0.53 8.07 14.84
CA LEU A 52 -1.02 9.44 15.10
C LEU A 52 -0.69 10.40 13.95
N GLU A 53 0.30 10.07 13.13
CA GLU A 53 0.79 10.91 12.04
C GLU A 53 0.78 10.19 10.69
N ASN A 54 0.82 8.85 10.68
CA ASN A 54 0.75 8.03 9.48
C ASN A 54 -0.55 7.18 9.45
N PRO A 55 -1.47 7.45 8.51
CA PRO A 55 -2.72 6.70 8.38
C PRO A 55 -2.55 5.32 7.73
N TYR A 56 -1.34 4.95 7.29
CA TYR A 56 -1.05 3.72 6.55
C TYR A 56 -0.19 2.78 7.39
N SER A 57 -0.79 1.76 8.00
CA SER A 57 -0.10 0.82 8.89
C SER A 57 0.96 -0.05 8.20
N ASP A 58 0.83 -0.21 6.87
CA ASP A 58 1.67 -1.03 6.01
C ASP A 58 2.94 -0.33 5.48
N THR A 59 3.20 0.90 5.93
CA THR A 59 4.31 1.74 5.45
C THR A 59 5.12 2.25 6.63
N ARG A 60 6.38 1.80 6.75
CA ARG A 60 7.22 2.02 7.93
C ARG A 60 8.70 2.13 7.60
N ILE A 61 9.44 2.91 8.38
CA ILE A 61 10.85 2.64 8.61
C ILE A 61 10.93 1.41 9.51
N LEU A 62 11.59 0.35 9.03
CA LEU A 62 11.66 -0.95 9.71
C LEU A 62 12.93 -1.07 10.54
N CYS A 63 14.04 -0.55 10.02
CA CYS A 63 15.28 -0.35 10.77
C CYS A 63 16.18 0.71 10.10
N GLY A 64 17.10 1.28 10.88
CA GLY A 64 18.03 2.32 10.43
C GLY A 64 17.92 3.59 11.26
N ASP A 65 18.96 4.42 11.20
CA ASP A 65 18.96 5.75 11.82
C ASP A 65 18.11 6.71 10.97
N GLU A 66 17.10 7.32 11.57
CA GLU A 66 16.26 8.32 10.92
C GLU A 66 17.04 9.54 10.37
N GLU A 67 18.18 9.85 10.99
CA GLU A 67 19.07 10.93 10.58
C GLU A 67 20.06 10.51 9.48
N LEU A 68 20.09 9.23 9.08
CA LEU A 68 20.97 8.71 8.04
C LEU A 68 20.79 9.50 6.74
N GLU A 69 21.90 10.02 6.21
CA GLU A 69 21.92 10.66 4.90
C GLU A 69 21.89 9.59 3.79
N VAL A 70 20.76 9.46 3.10
CA VAL A 70 20.57 8.48 2.04
C VAL A 70 21.01 9.08 0.70
N LYS A 71 21.99 8.45 0.04
CA LYS A 71 22.53 8.82 -1.28
C LYS A 71 22.22 7.76 -2.33
N ARG A 72 22.19 6.49 -1.95
CA ARG A 72 21.87 5.38 -2.86
C ARG A 72 20.87 4.42 -2.24
N ILE A 73 19.82 4.13 -3.01
CA ILE A 73 18.73 3.24 -2.63
C ILE A 73 18.76 2.00 -3.52
N LEU A 74 18.58 0.83 -2.91
CA LEU A 74 18.15 -0.38 -3.63
C LEU A 74 16.63 -0.48 -3.43
N ALA A 75 15.85 -0.41 -4.50
CA ALA A 75 14.40 -0.50 -4.43
C ALA A 75 13.90 -1.79 -5.11
N GLY A 76 12.94 -2.45 -4.50
CA GLY A 76 12.33 -3.68 -5.03
C GLY A 76 10.87 -3.82 -4.61
N ILE A 77 10.12 -4.66 -5.34
CA ILE A 77 8.74 -4.98 -4.99
C ILE A 77 8.74 -5.86 -3.74
N ASP A 78 9.34 -7.03 -3.87
CA ASP A 78 9.61 -7.98 -2.79
C ASP A 78 11.06 -7.80 -2.33
N ILE A 79 11.26 -7.56 -1.04
CA ILE A 79 12.58 -7.54 -0.40
C ILE A 79 12.56 -8.60 0.69
N GLU A 80 13.10 -9.77 0.39
CA GLU A 80 13.35 -10.79 1.39
C GLU A 80 14.83 -10.78 1.82
N VAL A 81 15.23 -11.77 2.63
CA VAL A 81 16.63 -11.93 3.06
C VAL A 81 17.59 -12.02 1.86
N GLY A 82 17.14 -12.59 0.73
CA GLY A 82 17.94 -12.68 -0.50
C GLY A 82 18.34 -11.31 -1.05
N GLU A 83 17.39 -10.38 -1.10
CA GLU A 83 17.61 -9.02 -1.60
C GLU A 83 18.46 -8.19 -0.63
N ILE A 84 18.30 -8.41 0.68
CA ILE A 84 19.20 -7.81 1.68
C ILE A 84 20.64 -8.29 1.47
N LEU A 85 20.86 -9.60 1.29
CA LEU A 85 22.19 -10.15 1.00
C LEU A 85 22.75 -9.64 -0.34
N LEU A 86 21.89 -9.46 -1.34
CA LEU A 86 22.28 -8.87 -2.62
C LEU A 86 22.72 -7.41 -2.46
N ALA A 87 21.98 -6.62 -1.67
CA ALA A 87 22.31 -5.23 -1.37
C ALA A 87 23.69 -5.11 -0.70
N ASP A 88 23.95 -5.95 0.31
CA ASP A 88 25.26 -6.04 0.97
C ASP A 88 26.37 -6.43 -0.01
N ARG A 89 26.13 -7.48 -0.83
CA ARG A 89 27.14 -8.02 -1.75
C ARG A 89 27.50 -7.07 -2.89
N LEU A 90 26.54 -6.32 -3.40
CA LEU A 90 26.74 -5.28 -4.41
C LEU A 90 27.35 -4.02 -3.79
N GLY A 91 27.02 -3.74 -2.53
CA GLY A 91 27.60 -2.69 -1.71
C GLY A 91 27.24 -1.27 -2.12
N GLY A 92 27.45 -0.35 -1.18
CA GLY A 92 27.32 1.09 -1.39
C GLY A 92 25.87 1.60 -1.43
N PHE A 93 24.91 0.84 -0.89
CA PHE A 93 23.54 1.29 -0.66
C PHE A 93 23.39 1.73 0.80
N ASP A 94 22.72 2.87 1.01
CA ASP A 94 22.43 3.38 2.36
C ASP A 94 21.05 2.90 2.84
N LEU A 95 20.15 2.62 1.90
CA LEU A 95 18.77 2.22 2.16
C LEU A 95 18.35 1.11 1.19
N VAL A 96 17.70 0.09 1.73
CA VAL A 96 16.86 -0.85 0.99
C VAL A 96 15.40 -0.42 1.15
N LEU A 97 14.71 -0.24 0.03
CA LEU A 97 13.31 0.17 -0.03
C LEU A 97 12.46 -0.95 -0.62
N ALA A 98 11.58 -1.51 0.20
CA ALA A 98 10.57 -2.48 -0.22
C ALA A 98 9.28 -1.78 -0.61
N HIS A 99 8.56 -2.35 -1.59
CA HIS A 99 7.15 -2.00 -1.79
C HIS A 99 6.29 -2.82 -0.83
N HIS A 100 6.38 -4.15 -0.89
CA HIS A 100 5.60 -5.00 0.00
C HIS A 100 6.05 -4.83 1.46
N PRO A 101 5.13 -4.84 2.42
CA PRO A 101 5.46 -4.63 3.82
C PRO A 101 6.29 -5.78 4.40
N GLU A 102 7.16 -5.44 5.33
CA GLU A 102 7.94 -6.39 6.13
C GLU A 102 7.82 -6.01 7.63
N GLY A 103 8.25 -6.88 8.54
CA GLY A 103 8.29 -6.54 9.98
C GLY A 103 6.95 -6.11 10.55
N LYS A 104 7.00 -5.09 11.42
CA LYS A 104 5.79 -4.51 12.04
C LYS A 104 4.75 -4.00 11.04
N ALA A 105 5.17 -3.56 9.84
CA ALA A 105 4.25 -3.08 8.81
C ALA A 105 3.43 -4.24 8.23
N LEU A 106 4.07 -5.38 7.98
CA LEU A 106 3.40 -6.60 7.54
C LEU A 106 2.43 -7.13 8.61
N ALA A 107 2.85 -7.12 9.87
CA ALA A 107 1.99 -7.54 10.99
C ALA A 107 0.70 -6.70 11.10
N ALA A 108 0.75 -5.44 10.67
CA ALA A 108 -0.36 -4.50 10.71
C ALA A 108 -1.06 -4.31 9.35
N LEU A 109 -0.76 -5.15 8.35
CA LEU A 109 -1.31 -5.01 6.99
C LEU A 109 -2.85 -5.04 6.95
N ALA A 110 -3.48 -5.90 7.75
CA ALA A 110 -4.94 -6.01 7.77
C ALA A 110 -5.64 -4.70 8.17
N GLU A 111 -4.99 -3.84 8.95
CA GLU A 111 -5.59 -2.60 9.45
C GLU A 111 -5.77 -1.56 8.34
N VAL A 112 -4.93 -1.56 7.29
CA VAL A 112 -5.06 -0.63 6.16
C VAL A 112 -6.20 -1.02 5.21
N MET A 113 -6.68 -2.25 5.28
CA MET A 113 -7.73 -2.77 4.39
C MET A 113 -9.09 -2.09 4.59
N HIS A 114 -9.33 -1.48 5.76
CA HIS A 114 -10.52 -0.66 6.00
C HIS A 114 -10.63 0.54 5.03
N LEU A 115 -9.53 0.94 4.38
CA LEU A 115 -9.56 1.90 3.27
C LEU A 115 -10.51 1.44 2.15
N GLN A 116 -10.59 0.14 1.88
CA GLN A 116 -11.45 -0.41 0.83
C GLN A 116 -12.95 -0.21 1.14
N GLU A 117 -13.34 -0.16 2.43
CA GLU A 117 -14.74 0.10 2.83
C GLU A 117 -15.18 1.49 2.36
N ASP A 118 -14.32 2.50 2.58
CA ASP A 118 -14.54 3.87 2.10
C ASP A 118 -14.56 3.95 0.57
N LEU A 119 -13.76 3.12 -0.13
CA LEU A 119 -13.79 3.08 -1.59
C LEU A 119 -15.10 2.51 -2.11
N LEU A 120 -15.55 1.37 -1.58
CA LEU A 120 -16.85 0.79 -1.95
C LEU A 120 -17.98 1.79 -1.68
N GLU A 121 -17.94 2.51 -0.56
CA GLU A 121 -18.87 3.61 -0.25
C GLU A 121 -18.86 4.68 -1.35
N LYS A 122 -17.68 5.17 -1.73
CA LYS A 122 -17.50 6.16 -2.80
C LYS A 122 -18.10 5.69 -4.13
N TYR A 123 -18.05 4.40 -4.43
CA TYR A 123 -18.59 3.83 -5.67
C TYR A 123 -20.09 3.48 -5.60
N GLY A 124 -20.72 3.64 -4.43
CA GLY A 124 -22.17 3.58 -4.22
C GLY A 124 -22.66 2.34 -3.47
N VAL A 125 -21.75 1.58 -2.86
CA VAL A 125 -22.11 0.49 -1.93
C VAL A 125 -22.44 1.12 -0.57
N PRO A 126 -23.58 0.82 0.07
CA PRO A 126 -23.82 1.32 1.43
C PRO A 126 -22.72 0.90 2.40
N ILE A 127 -22.24 1.81 3.26
CA ILE A 127 -21.07 1.54 4.13
C ILE A 127 -21.24 0.27 4.99
N ASN A 128 -22.43 0.03 5.54
CA ASN A 128 -22.73 -1.16 6.33
C ASN A 128 -22.64 -2.47 5.52
N VAL A 129 -22.82 -2.40 4.19
CA VAL A 129 -22.64 -3.54 3.28
C VAL A 129 -21.15 -3.71 2.95
N ALA A 130 -20.44 -2.62 2.70
CA ALA A 130 -19.00 -2.63 2.45
C ALA A 130 -18.21 -3.22 3.63
N GLU A 131 -18.49 -2.76 4.86
CA GLU A 131 -17.94 -3.29 6.10
C GLU A 131 -18.27 -4.79 6.25
N GLY A 132 -19.50 -5.20 5.92
CA GLY A 132 -19.93 -6.59 5.98
C GLY A 132 -19.17 -7.50 5.02
N ILE A 133 -18.97 -7.06 3.77
CA ILE A 133 -18.23 -7.79 2.73
C ILE A 133 -16.74 -7.93 3.11
N LEU A 134 -16.14 -6.86 3.62
CA LEU A 134 -14.71 -6.83 3.91
C LEU A 134 -14.34 -7.45 5.25
N SER A 135 -15.24 -7.47 6.24
CA SER A 135 -14.98 -8.06 7.57
C SER A 135 -14.41 -9.48 7.51
N ALA A 136 -14.97 -10.34 6.66
CA ALA A 136 -14.50 -11.71 6.48
C ALA A 136 -13.08 -11.75 5.88
N ARG A 137 -12.84 -10.95 4.82
CA ARG A 137 -11.56 -10.87 4.12
C ARG A 137 -10.46 -10.30 4.99
N ILE A 138 -10.73 -9.21 5.72
CA ILE A 138 -9.79 -8.59 6.66
C ILE A 138 -9.41 -9.59 7.77
N THR A 139 -10.39 -10.33 8.29
CA THR A 139 -10.14 -11.36 9.31
C THR A 139 -9.29 -12.52 8.78
N GLU A 140 -9.52 -12.95 7.54
CA GLU A 140 -8.73 -13.98 6.88
C GLU A 140 -7.27 -13.53 6.72
N VAL A 141 -7.04 -12.34 6.16
CA VAL A 141 -5.71 -11.75 5.99
C VAL A 141 -5.01 -11.64 7.34
N LYS A 142 -5.67 -11.06 8.35
CA LYS A 142 -5.12 -10.96 9.71
C LYS A 142 -4.67 -12.31 10.25
N ARG A 143 -5.49 -13.36 10.13
CA ARG A 143 -5.16 -14.71 10.62
C ARG A 143 -4.01 -15.35 9.84
N SER A 144 -3.91 -15.09 8.54
CA SER A 144 -2.82 -15.62 7.71
C SER A 144 -1.45 -15.05 8.09
N LEU A 145 -1.43 -13.83 8.65
CA LEU A 145 -0.21 -13.12 9.06
C LEU A 145 0.26 -13.53 10.46
N LEU A 146 -0.65 -13.88 11.38
CA LEU A 146 -0.32 -14.22 12.78
C LEU A 146 0.87 -15.20 12.96
N PRO A 147 0.98 -16.31 12.20
CA PRO A 147 2.05 -17.29 12.43
C PRO A 147 3.38 -16.92 11.76
N LEU A 148 3.46 -15.81 11.02
CA LEU A 148 4.65 -15.46 10.25
C LEU A 148 5.78 -14.95 11.15
N ASN A 149 7.02 -15.18 10.70
CA ASN A 149 8.18 -14.54 11.28
C ASN A 149 8.40 -13.15 10.66
N HIS A 150 7.66 -12.17 11.17
CA HIS A 150 7.65 -10.80 10.65
C HIS A 150 9.04 -10.13 10.66
N GLU A 151 9.86 -10.36 11.69
CA GLU A 151 11.15 -9.67 11.86
C GLU A 151 12.29 -10.30 11.05
N LYS A 152 12.08 -11.45 10.37
CA LYS A 152 13.12 -12.20 9.63
C LYS A 152 13.99 -11.30 8.73
N VAL A 153 13.34 -10.48 7.90
CA VAL A 153 14.03 -9.60 6.93
C VAL A 153 14.65 -8.40 7.64
N VAL A 154 13.94 -7.83 8.61
CA VAL A 154 14.39 -6.67 9.39
C VAL A 154 15.66 -7.00 10.18
N ASP A 155 15.71 -8.19 10.80
CA ASP A 155 16.87 -8.67 11.54
C ASP A 155 18.06 -8.93 10.62
N ALA A 156 17.85 -9.47 9.41
CA ALA A 156 18.91 -9.62 8.42
C ALA A 156 19.50 -8.25 8.03
N ALA A 157 18.65 -7.25 7.80
CA ALA A 157 19.08 -5.89 7.50
C ALA A 157 19.85 -5.26 8.66
N ARG A 158 19.38 -5.42 9.91
CA ARG A 158 20.08 -4.96 11.13
C ARG A 158 21.46 -5.59 11.26
N LEU A 159 21.58 -6.91 11.06
CA LEU A 159 22.86 -7.62 11.17
C LEU A 159 23.90 -7.15 10.14
N LEU A 160 23.44 -6.68 8.98
CA LEU A 160 24.28 -6.17 7.89
C LEU A 160 24.41 -4.63 7.91
N ASN A 161 23.86 -3.97 8.93
CA ASN A 161 23.86 -2.50 9.07
C ASN A 161 23.26 -1.77 7.84
N LEU A 162 22.22 -2.35 7.25
CA LEU A 162 21.46 -1.72 6.16
C LEU A 162 20.17 -1.13 6.73
N ALA A 163 19.88 0.13 6.39
CA ALA A 163 18.57 0.69 6.66
C ALA A 163 17.52 0.02 5.76
N LEU A 164 16.33 -0.22 6.30
CA LEU A 164 15.21 -0.83 5.60
C LEU A 164 13.93 -0.04 5.87
N MET A 165 13.22 0.29 4.79
CA MET A 165 11.91 0.95 4.83
C MET A 165 10.98 0.26 3.82
N CYS A 166 9.70 0.21 4.11
CA CYS A 166 8.68 -0.20 3.14
C CYS A 166 7.70 0.95 2.86
N VAL A 167 7.26 1.07 1.61
CA VAL A 167 6.22 2.03 1.17
C VAL A 167 5.22 1.30 0.28
N HIS A 168 4.06 1.01 0.87
CA HIS A 168 3.02 0.21 0.24
C HIS A 168 1.82 1.08 -0.16
N THR A 169 0.78 1.19 0.66
CA THR A 169 -0.45 1.97 0.35
C THR A 169 -0.19 3.38 -0.23
N PRO A 170 0.80 4.17 0.23
CA PRO A 170 1.11 5.46 -0.41
C PRO A 170 1.51 5.36 -1.88
N ALA A 171 2.29 4.34 -2.26
CA ALA A 171 2.67 4.09 -3.65
C ALA A 171 1.45 3.65 -4.48
N ASP A 172 0.64 2.77 -3.90
CA ASP A 172 -0.61 2.27 -4.49
C ASP A 172 -1.65 3.38 -4.73
N ASN A 173 -1.76 4.32 -3.81
CA ASN A 173 -2.61 5.51 -3.96
C ASN A 173 -2.20 6.32 -5.19
N MET A 174 -0.89 6.45 -5.47
CA MET A 174 -0.42 7.15 -6.67
C MET A 174 -0.82 6.41 -7.95
N VAL A 175 -0.74 5.08 -7.96
CA VAL A 175 -1.16 4.25 -9.11
C VAL A 175 -2.67 4.34 -9.30
N SER A 176 -3.46 4.21 -8.24
CA SER A 176 -4.92 4.34 -8.27
C SER A 176 -5.34 5.72 -8.80
N SER A 177 -4.74 6.80 -8.27
CA SER A 177 -5.00 8.16 -8.74
C SER A 177 -4.61 8.37 -10.21
N PHE A 178 -3.45 7.84 -10.64
CA PHE A 178 -3.02 7.92 -12.03
C PHE A 178 -4.00 7.24 -12.98
N LEU A 179 -4.42 6.01 -12.67
CA LEU A 179 -5.36 5.24 -13.50
C LEU A 179 -6.76 5.86 -13.51
N ASP A 180 -7.25 6.35 -12.37
CA ASP A 180 -8.56 7.01 -12.27
C ASP A 180 -8.61 8.28 -13.15
N ASN A 181 -7.55 9.10 -13.10
CA ASN A 181 -7.40 10.26 -13.96
C ASN A 181 -7.32 9.88 -15.44
N LEU A 182 -6.52 8.85 -15.78
CA LEU A 182 -6.37 8.34 -17.14
C LEU A 182 -7.71 7.89 -17.73
N PHE A 183 -8.51 7.14 -16.98
CA PHE A 183 -9.81 6.66 -17.46
C PHE A 183 -10.87 7.76 -17.51
N THR A 184 -10.79 8.76 -16.62
CA THR A 184 -11.64 9.94 -16.66
C THR A 184 -11.36 10.81 -17.90
N GLU A 185 -10.11 10.88 -18.33
CA GLU A 185 -9.70 11.60 -19.53
C GLU A 185 -10.05 10.83 -20.82
N GLU A 186 -9.58 9.59 -20.95
CA GLU A 186 -9.72 8.79 -22.18
C GLU A 186 -11.16 8.27 -22.40
N LYS A 187 -11.96 8.15 -21.33
CA LYS A 187 -13.38 7.72 -21.35
C LYS A 187 -13.63 6.47 -22.23
N PRO A 188 -13.02 5.32 -21.91
CA PRO A 188 -13.20 4.11 -22.71
C PRO A 188 -14.67 3.71 -22.78
N ARG A 189 -15.13 3.39 -24.00
CA ARG A 189 -16.52 2.98 -24.23
C ARG A 189 -16.73 1.50 -23.92
N THR A 190 -15.74 0.67 -24.26
CA THR A 190 -15.78 -0.78 -24.09
C THR A 190 -14.63 -1.29 -23.24
N VAL A 191 -14.79 -2.48 -22.65
CA VAL A 191 -13.72 -3.16 -21.90
C VAL A 191 -12.48 -3.36 -22.79
N GLY A 192 -12.69 -3.64 -24.08
CA GLY A 192 -11.61 -3.73 -25.06
C GLY A 192 -10.85 -2.42 -25.25
N ASP A 193 -11.53 -1.27 -25.19
CA ASP A 193 -10.87 0.04 -25.27
C ASP A 193 -10.07 0.34 -24.00
N LEU A 194 -10.59 -0.03 -22.83
CA LEU A 194 -9.86 0.06 -21.56
C LEU A 194 -8.55 -0.74 -21.62
N VAL A 195 -8.59 -1.99 -22.08
CA VAL A 195 -7.39 -2.82 -22.25
C VAL A 195 -6.40 -2.19 -23.24
N LYS A 196 -6.88 -1.56 -24.33
CA LYS A 196 -6.00 -0.83 -25.27
C LYS A 196 -5.33 0.37 -24.60
N ILE A 197 -6.05 1.13 -23.78
CA ILE A 197 -5.50 2.27 -23.03
C ILE A 197 -4.41 1.77 -22.08
N LEU A 198 -4.69 0.74 -21.29
CA LEU A 198 -3.69 0.14 -20.38
C LEU A 198 -2.43 -0.28 -21.15
N LYS A 199 -2.58 -0.92 -22.31
CA LYS A 199 -1.43 -1.33 -23.15
C LYS A 199 -0.63 -0.17 -23.77
N LYS A 200 -1.08 1.08 -23.66
CA LYS A 200 -0.27 2.27 -24.01
C LYS A 200 0.66 2.69 -22.87
N ILE A 201 0.38 2.28 -21.62
CA ILE A 201 1.24 2.54 -20.47
C ILE A 201 2.54 1.73 -20.65
N PRO A 202 3.73 2.34 -20.55
CA PRO A 202 5.00 1.65 -20.81
C PRO A 202 5.19 0.36 -20.00
N GLU A 203 4.82 0.39 -18.72
CA GLU A 203 4.89 -0.71 -17.78
C GLU A 203 4.03 -1.88 -18.25
N CYS A 204 2.76 -1.62 -18.60
CA CYS A 204 1.85 -2.64 -19.13
C CYS A 204 2.26 -3.14 -20.51
N ALA A 205 2.79 -2.27 -21.37
CA ALA A 205 3.30 -2.64 -22.70
C ALA A 205 4.49 -3.59 -22.58
N HIS A 206 5.40 -3.33 -21.65
CA HIS A 206 6.51 -4.23 -21.35
C HIS A 206 6.00 -5.53 -20.74
N ALA A 207 5.04 -5.49 -19.81
CA ALA A 207 4.46 -6.67 -19.20
C ALA A 207 3.80 -7.62 -20.23
N VAL A 208 3.19 -7.08 -21.30
CA VAL A 208 2.69 -7.89 -22.43
C VAL A 208 3.81 -8.72 -23.08
N GLN A 209 5.02 -8.17 -23.22
CA GLN A 209 6.17 -8.88 -23.79
C GLN A 209 6.67 -10.01 -22.88
N LEU A 210 6.38 -9.91 -21.58
CA LEU A 210 6.71 -10.91 -20.56
C LEU A 210 5.56 -11.90 -20.30
N ASN A 211 4.54 -11.94 -21.16
CA ASN A 211 3.32 -12.75 -21.00
C ASN A 211 2.51 -12.41 -19.72
N ASN A 212 2.62 -11.18 -19.22
CA ASN A 212 1.91 -10.71 -18.02
C ASN A 212 1.17 -9.39 -18.30
N GLY A 213 0.54 -9.29 -19.46
CA GLY A 213 -0.18 -8.09 -19.87
C GLY A 213 -1.60 -8.00 -19.30
N PRO A 214 -2.25 -6.83 -19.39
CA PRO A 214 -3.65 -6.67 -18.97
C PRO A 214 -4.59 -7.65 -19.69
N GLU A 215 -5.39 -8.38 -18.91
CA GLU A 215 -6.32 -9.41 -19.38
C GLU A 215 -7.73 -9.20 -18.81
N VAL A 216 -8.73 -9.66 -19.57
CA VAL A 216 -10.14 -9.66 -19.14
C VAL A 216 -10.45 -11.03 -18.56
N ILE A 217 -10.58 -11.10 -17.23
CA ILE A 217 -10.90 -12.35 -16.52
C ILE A 217 -12.41 -12.63 -16.50
N SER A 218 -13.22 -11.59 -16.31
CA SER A 218 -14.69 -11.69 -16.28
C SER A 218 -15.35 -10.77 -17.32
N GLY A 219 -16.36 -11.29 -18.01
CA GLY A 219 -17.04 -10.58 -19.10
C GLY A 219 -16.37 -10.76 -20.46
N ASN A 220 -16.47 -9.75 -21.33
CA ASN A 220 -15.82 -9.75 -22.65
C ASN A 220 -15.47 -8.34 -23.12
N LYS A 221 -14.63 -8.24 -24.16
CA LYS A 221 -14.06 -6.98 -24.65
C LYS A 221 -15.11 -6.08 -25.31
N GLU A 222 -16.22 -6.63 -25.77
CA GLU A 222 -17.29 -5.92 -26.48
C GLU A 222 -18.27 -5.23 -25.53
N ARG A 223 -18.30 -5.61 -24.25
CA ARG A 223 -19.16 -4.99 -23.23
C ARG A 223 -18.77 -3.55 -22.94
N ARG A 224 -19.76 -2.74 -22.58
CA ARG A 224 -19.58 -1.33 -22.17
C ARG A 224 -18.98 -1.25 -20.76
N CYS A 225 -18.10 -0.28 -20.51
CA CYS A 225 -17.42 -0.11 -19.23
C CYS A 225 -18.36 0.26 -18.07
N GLY A 226 -19.37 1.11 -18.30
CA GLY A 226 -20.18 1.63 -17.19
C GLY A 226 -19.34 2.51 -16.25
N LYS A 227 -19.54 2.36 -14.93
CA LYS A 227 -18.64 2.94 -13.93
C LYS A 227 -17.37 2.09 -13.85
N ILE A 228 -16.21 2.75 -13.86
CA ILE A 228 -14.91 2.10 -13.72
C ILE A 228 -14.45 2.30 -12.28
N PHE A 229 -14.12 1.21 -11.60
CA PHE A 229 -13.48 1.23 -10.29
C PHE A 229 -12.05 0.73 -10.45
N VAL A 230 -11.08 1.50 -9.96
CA VAL A 230 -9.66 1.13 -9.91
C VAL A 230 -9.32 0.63 -8.52
N ASP A 231 -9.26 -0.69 -8.37
CA ASP A 231 -8.86 -1.36 -7.13
C ASP A 231 -7.37 -1.71 -7.17
N MET A 232 -6.54 -0.75 -6.76
CA MET A 232 -5.07 -0.87 -6.75
C MET A 232 -4.48 -0.45 -5.40
N THR A 233 -5.31 -0.24 -4.38
CA THR A 233 -4.88 0.25 -3.05
C THR A 233 -5.77 -0.34 -1.96
N GLY A 234 -5.31 -0.26 -0.71
CA GLY A 234 -6.00 -0.85 0.45
C GLY A 234 -5.36 -2.14 0.93
N GLY A 235 -4.04 -2.29 0.78
CA GLY A 235 -3.22 -3.29 1.46
C GLY A 235 -3.20 -4.69 0.83
N ALA A 236 -4.35 -5.25 0.48
CA ALA A 236 -4.43 -6.58 -0.13
C ALA A 236 -5.60 -6.65 -1.11
N SER A 237 -5.71 -7.75 -1.86
CA SER A 237 -6.88 -7.95 -2.71
C SER A 237 -8.17 -7.93 -1.90
N GLY A 238 -9.21 -7.29 -2.45
CA GLY A 238 -10.55 -7.26 -1.87
C GLY A 238 -11.20 -8.64 -1.72
N SER A 239 -12.40 -8.64 -1.14
CA SER A 239 -13.20 -9.87 -0.97
C SER A 239 -13.66 -10.41 -2.33
N GLU A 240 -13.78 -11.74 -2.46
CA GLU A 240 -14.42 -12.35 -3.64
C GLU A 240 -15.90 -11.92 -3.79
N ASP A 241 -16.51 -11.47 -2.70
CA ASP A 241 -17.90 -10.99 -2.63
C ASP A 241 -18.05 -9.48 -2.92
N ALA A 242 -16.93 -8.77 -3.18
CA ALA A 242 -16.91 -7.32 -3.44
C ALA A 242 -17.20 -6.93 -4.90
#